data_AF-A0A662FSG2-F1
#
_entry.id   AF-A0A662FSG2-F1
#
_cell.length_a   1.000
_cell.length_b   1.000
_cell.length_c   1.000
_cell.angle_alpha   90.00
_cell.angle_beta   90.00
_cell.angle_gamma   90.00
#
_symmetry.space_group_name_H-M   'P 1'
#
loop_
_entity.id
_entity.type
_entity.pdbx_description
1 polymer ?
#
loop_
_entity_poly.entity_id
_entity_poly.type
_entity_poly.pdbx_seq_one_letter_code
_entity_poly.pdbx_strand_id
1 'polypeptide(L)' 'LEVFKGYNLIATFGGDAHYGGYREVDGIHNICLHSMGWWEWDKITGSYAKILVTLEKVLVYGEGAQPSYFLKIRSFC' A
#
# COMPACT_ATOMS: atom_id res chain seq x y z
N LEU A 1 -5.79 -14.71 5.60
CA LEU A 1 -4.39 -14.85 6.08
C LEU A 1 -3.89 -16.30 6.06
N GLU A 2 -4.74 -17.32 6.19
CA GLU A 2 -4.30 -18.72 6.09
C GLU A 2 -3.56 -19.09 4.79
N VAL A 3 -3.96 -18.51 3.66
CA VAL A 3 -3.30 -18.73 2.35
C VAL A 3 -1.81 -18.34 2.37
N PHE A 4 -1.42 -17.39 3.24
CA PHE A 4 -0.05 -16.90 3.36
C PHE A 4 0.67 -17.46 4.59
N LYS A 5 0.08 -18.45 5.27
CA LYS A 5 0.69 -19.08 6.45
C LYS A 5 2.01 -19.75 6.06
N GLY A 6 3.07 -19.39 6.78
CA GLY A 6 4.44 -19.90 6.52
C GLY A 6 5.25 -19.08 5.50
N TYR A 7 4.64 -18.10 4.83
CA TYR A 7 5.38 -17.12 4.02
C TYR A 7 5.76 -15.91 4.87
N ASN A 8 6.90 -15.28 4.54
CA ASN A 8 7.28 -13.99 5.11
C ASN A 8 6.54 -12.86 4.38
N LEU A 9 5.23 -12.80 4.55
CA LEU A 9 4.41 -11.74 3.98
C LEU A 9 4.64 -10.45 4.78
N ILE A 10 5.19 -9.42 4.13
CA ILE A 10 5.54 -8.14 4.79
C ILE A 10 4.56 -7.01 4.45
N ALA A 11 3.93 -7.08 3.27
CA ALA A 11 2.97 -6.08 2.83
C ALA A 11 2.03 -6.63 1.75
N THR A 12 0.84 -6.04 1.63
CA THR A 12 -0.10 -6.24 0.53
C THR A 12 -0.45 -4.90 -0.11
N PHE A 13 -0.66 -4.90 -1.43
CA PHE A 13 -1.09 -3.74 -2.19
C PHE A 13 -2.37 -4.09 -2.95
N GLY A 14 -3.43 -3.32 -2.70
CA GLY A 14 -4.74 -3.51 -3.31
C GLY A 14 -5.27 -2.22 -3.94
N GLY A 15 -6.43 -2.34 -4.59
CA GLY A 15 -7.21 -1.22 -5.12
C GLY A 15 -8.67 -1.35 -4.70
N ASP A 16 -9.60 -0.98 -5.59
CA ASP A 16 -11.07 -0.99 -5.39
C ASP A 16 -11.59 0.13 -4.47
N ALA A 17 -11.04 0.29 -3.27
CA ALA A 17 -11.37 1.44 -2.43
C ALA A 17 -10.68 2.70 -2.97
N HIS A 18 -11.41 3.50 -3.75
CA HIS A 18 -10.86 4.60 -4.54
C HIS A 18 -10.10 5.68 -3.75
N TYR A 19 -10.38 5.86 -2.46
CA TYR A 19 -9.65 6.81 -1.60
C TYR A 19 -8.36 6.23 -1.00
N GLY A 20 -8.07 4.96 -1.31
CA GLY A 20 -6.97 4.23 -0.71
C GLY A 20 -7.15 4.00 0.79
N GLY A 21 -6.09 3.54 1.43
CA GLY A 21 -6.09 3.28 2.86
C GLY A 21 -4.88 2.49 3.33
N TYR A 22 -4.72 2.43 4.64
CA TYR A 22 -3.63 1.70 5.27
C TYR A 22 -4.08 1.04 6.57
N ARG A 23 -3.62 -0.19 6.81
CA ARG A 23 -3.75 -0.90 8.08
C ARG A 23 -2.61 -1.90 8.29
N GLU A 24 -2.00 -1.88 9.47
CA GLU A 24 -1.10 -2.95 9.93
C GLU A 24 -1.91 -4.03 10.66
N VAL A 25 -1.71 -5.30 10.31
CA VAL A 25 -2.31 -6.45 11.00
C VAL A 25 -1.22 -7.50 11.19
N ASP A 26 -0.95 -7.89 12.43
CA ASP A 26 0.05 -8.91 12.78
C ASP A 26 1.45 -8.67 12.17
N GLY A 27 1.86 -7.40 12.07
CA GLY A 27 3.14 -6.99 11.48
C GLY A 27 3.15 -6.92 9.94
N ILE A 28 2.01 -7.17 9.29
CA ILE A 28 1.84 -7.10 7.83
C ILE A 28 1.22 -5.74 7.46
N HIS A 29 1.88 -5.01 6.56
CA HIS A 29 1.37 -3.71 6.08
C HIS A 29 0.38 -3.88 4.93
N ASN A 30 -0.90 -3.57 5.16
CA ASN A 30 -1.93 -3.66 4.13
C ASN A 30 -2.23 -2.27 3.58
N ILE A 31 -1.96 -2.06 2.30
CA ILE A 31 -2.06 -0.77 1.63
C ILE A 31 -3.08 -0.88 0.50
N CYS A 32 -4.11 -0.04 0.54
CA CYS A 32 -4.97 0.20 -0.60
C CYS A 32 -4.48 1.47 -1.31
N LEU A 33 -4.14 1.34 -2.59
CA LEU A 33 -3.75 2.47 -3.41
C LEU A 33 -4.98 3.31 -3.74
N HIS A 34 -4.80 4.63 -3.68
CA HIS A 34 -5.74 5.61 -4.16
C HIS A 34 -5.91 5.44 -5.66
N SER A 35 -7.14 5.58 -6.14
CA SER A 35 -7.45 5.48 -7.56
C SER A 35 -6.75 6.59 -8.34
N MET A 36 -6.21 6.27 -9.53
CA MET A 36 -5.79 7.25 -10.55
C MET A 36 -6.94 8.17 -10.97
N GLY A 37 -8.17 7.71 -10.76
CA GLY A 37 -9.42 8.33 -11.14
C GLY A 37 -10.43 7.28 -11.59
N TRP A 38 -11.70 7.64 -11.67
CA TRP A 38 -12.73 6.81 -12.28
C TRP A 38 -13.33 7.50 -13.50
N TRP A 39 -14.34 6.89 -14.14
CA TRP A 39 -14.89 7.33 -15.44
C TRP A 39 -15.53 8.74 -15.44
N GLU A 40 -15.53 9.45 -14.32
CA GLU A 40 -16.04 10.81 -14.17
C GLU A 40 -14.87 11.80 -14.18
N TRP A 41 -14.99 12.84 -15.02
CA TRP A 41 -13.90 13.79 -15.27
C TRP A 41 -13.41 14.55 -14.04
N ASP A 42 -14.32 14.92 -13.13
CA ASP A 42 -14.00 15.61 -11.87
C ASP A 42 -13.35 14.69 -10.83
N LYS A 43 -13.22 13.41 -11.15
CA LYS A 43 -12.71 12.36 -10.26
C LYS A 43 -11.39 11.80 -10.75
N ILE A 44 -10.83 12.34 -11.84
CA ILE A 44 -9.46 12.05 -12.28
C ILE A 44 -8.50 12.75 -11.32
N THR A 45 -7.78 11.96 -10.54
CA THR A 45 -6.81 12.48 -9.56
C THR A 45 -5.37 12.39 -10.07
N GLY A 46 -5.12 11.59 -11.10
CA GLY A 46 -3.78 11.29 -11.59
C GLY A 46 -2.90 10.60 -10.53
N SER A 47 -3.50 9.98 -9.51
CA SER A 47 -2.75 9.46 -8.37
C SER A 47 -1.99 8.19 -8.72
N TYR A 48 -0.69 8.15 -8.41
CA TYR A 48 0.12 6.95 -8.56
C TYR A 48 1.12 6.83 -7.40
N ALA A 49 1.77 5.67 -7.29
CA ALA A 49 2.80 5.44 -6.28
C ALA A 49 4.06 4.84 -6.89
N LYS A 50 5.21 5.30 -6.40
CA LYS A 50 6.48 4.57 -6.51
C LYS A 50 6.71 3.82 -5.22
N ILE A 51 6.87 2.49 -5.30
CA ILE A 51 7.09 1.64 -4.14
C ILE A 51 8.55 1.18 -4.14
N LEU A 52 9.24 1.39 -3.02
CA LEU A 52 10.58 0.89 -2.75
C LEU A 52 10.54 -0.05 -1.54
N VAL A 53 10.97 -1.28 -1.75
CA VAL A 53 11.07 -2.29 -0.71
C VAL A 53 12.54 -2.56 -0.41
N THR A 54 12.91 -2.49 0.87
CA THR A 54 14.24 -2.87 1.36
C THR A 54 14.10 -3.98 2.39
N LEU A 55 15.22 -4.48 2.93
CA LEU A 55 15.19 -5.48 4.01
C LEU A 55 14.50 -4.98 5.28
N GLU A 56 14.47 -3.66 5.50
CA GLU A 56 14.00 -3.06 6.75
C GLU A 56 12.70 -2.28 6.59
N LYS A 57 12.35 -1.89 5.36
CA LYS A 57 11.31 -0.88 5.13
C LYS A 57 10.52 -1.13 3.86
N VAL A 58 9.26 -0.69 3.89
CA VAL A 58 8.42 -0.46 2.72
C VAL A 58 8.16 1.03 2.62
N LEU A 59 8.56 1.64 1.52
CA LEU A 59 8.44 3.06 1.26
C LEU A 59 7.51 3.25 0.07
N VAL A 60 6.37 3.92 0.28
CA VAL A 60 5.39 4.26 -0.74
C VAL A 60 5.46 5.75 -0.94
N TYR A 61 5.97 6.18 -2.09
CA TYR A 61 6.00 7.58 -2.50
C TYR A 61 4.78 7.84 -3.37
N GLY A 62 3.78 8.52 -2.80
CA GLY A 62 2.54 8.85 -3.46
C GLY A 62 2.59 10.18 -4.20
N GLU A 63 1.90 10.24 -5.34
CA GLU A 63 1.71 11.42 -6.17
C GLU A 63 0.20 11.66 -6.39
N GLY A 64 -0.18 12.91 -6.65
CA GLY A 64 -1.60 13.30 -6.72
C GLY A 64 -2.28 13.21 -5.35
N ALA A 65 -3.38 12.45 -5.25
CA ALA A 65 -4.10 12.21 -4.00
C ALA A 65 -3.62 10.96 -3.24
N GLN A 66 -2.67 10.20 -3.79
CA GLN A 66 -2.09 9.02 -3.12
C GLN A 66 -1.24 9.45 -1.91
N PRO A 67 -1.56 8.98 -0.68
CA PRO A 67 -0.71 9.22 0.46
C PRO A 67 0.63 8.49 0.36
N SER A 68 1.67 9.08 0.95
CA SER A 68 2.97 8.42 1.12
C SER A 68 3.01 7.65 2.45
N TYR A 69 3.68 6.49 2.46
CA TYR A 69 3.86 5.64 3.64
C TYR A 69 5.33 5.26 3.83
N PHE A 70 5.82 5.37 5.07
CA PHE A 70 7.21 5.04 5.44
C PHE A 70 7.19 4.00 6.55
N LEU A 71 7.13 2.73 6.16
CA LEU A 71 6.76 1.62 7.03
C LEU A 71 7.98 0.76 7.35
N LYS A 72 8.11 0.32 8.61
CA LYS A 72 9.20 -0.55 9.05
C LYS A 72 8.75 -2.00 9.04
N ILE A 73 9.50 -2.86 8.36
CA ILE A 73 9.30 -4.30 8.39
C ILE A 73 9.76 -4.81 9.76
N ARG A 74 8.88 -5.52 10.47
CA ARG A 74 9.28 -6.27 11.65
C ARG A 74 9.99 -7.53 11.18
N SER A 75 11.31 -7.57 11.32
CA SER A 75 12.06 -8.80 11.13
C SER A 75 11.68 -9.77 12.26
N PHE A 76 11.15 -10.93 11.91
CA PHE A 76 11.09 -12.06 12.83
C PHE A 76 12.50 -12.66 12.89
N CYS A 77 13.26 -12.33 13.94
CA CYS A 77 14.44 -13.10 14.34
C CYS A 77 13.99 -14.42 14.98
#